data_AF-A0A4R0F0X1-F1
#
_entry.id   AF-A0A4R0F0X1-F1
#
_cell.length_a   1.000
_cell.length_b   1.000
_cell.length_c   1.000
_cell.angle_alpha   90.00
_cell.angle_beta   90.00
_cell.angle_gamma   90.00
#
_symmetry.space_group_name_H-M   'P 1'
#
loop_
_entity.id
_entity.type
_entity.pdbx_description
1 polymer ?
#
loop_
_entity_poly.entity_id
_entity_poly.type
_entity_poly.pdbx_seq_one_letter_code
_entity_poly.pdbx_strand_id
1 'polypeptide(L)'
;MTDRHTTILRKTLLASMIGLCCSYSFALEALSDQALSNSTGEGIAILPENFKMVFQTAEDGLTAAQNQTRLANRNYDTGFVRFIPVGPLSDTAKTAGAKKADVFLYGLALSASDSNLNSRFSNLGFNWGQETNPWVFSVKSISTTANRVVYDFAGIAQDFSYLSLEAPYVLDGAANTAADNNIKLGLWGDFFARNPLVAAPVDAKNGAPANLNGLDSRLRLQMVANGLSLNGSNLKLFQTLGGAASSSLPTSYNNTLGLAALIRLNTNDNPTAATEDKSKALRISTAETLATDITNDLTTPAISKTSAPNFNANDGVFLYSPNINLVLGSVYQPLIVDTAADGQNFVIELTRIPNKANVYQQIYTDYTALAAGTTSAYKGSTCNVQYCGDPITMGQTYQGNTATHGSISIGTVGFTNNNKFLKADTSTNAIGVSFVTPTGTKTNLGSAAIDGMLIQHLKITTTGL
;
A
#
# COMPACT_ATOMS: atom_id res chain seq x y z
N MET A 1 25.23 -2.79 -73.48
CA MET A 1 24.11 -2.10 -72.81
C MET A 1 23.37 -3.16 -72.00
N THR A 2 24.04 -3.56 -70.92
CA THR A 2 23.76 -4.72 -70.06
C THR A 2 23.97 -4.13 -68.68
N ASP A 3 22.88 -3.89 -67.93
CA ASP A 3 22.88 -3.65 -66.45
C ASP A 3 21.56 -3.09 -65.87
N ARG A 4 20.42 -3.19 -66.57
CA ARG A 4 19.13 -2.70 -66.03
C ARG A 4 18.20 -3.73 -65.39
N HIS A 5 18.52 -5.03 -65.46
CA HIS A 5 17.61 -6.09 -64.98
C HIS A 5 18.01 -6.73 -63.63
N THR A 6 19.24 -6.52 -63.14
CA THR A 6 19.73 -7.08 -61.86
C THR A 6 19.53 -6.17 -60.66
N THR A 7 19.37 -4.86 -60.87
CA THR A 7 19.20 -3.86 -59.79
C THR A 7 17.76 -3.72 -59.31
N ILE A 8 16.77 -3.98 -60.19
CA ILE A 8 15.34 -3.89 -59.84
C ILE A 8 14.93 -5.07 -58.96
N LEU A 9 15.38 -6.29 -59.28
CA LEU A 9 15.06 -7.50 -58.50
C LEU A 9 15.61 -7.45 -57.06
N ARG A 10 16.80 -6.89 -56.86
CA ARG A 10 17.40 -6.74 -55.51
C ARG A 10 16.68 -5.71 -54.63
N LYS A 11 16.14 -4.64 -55.21
CA LYS A 11 15.41 -3.60 -54.46
C LYS A 11 14.02 -4.08 -54.05
N THR A 12 13.32 -4.84 -54.91
CA THR A 12 11.99 -5.37 -54.59
C THR A 12 12.06 -6.49 -53.54
N LEU A 13 13.10 -7.33 -53.57
CA LEU A 13 13.29 -8.41 -52.58
C LEU A 13 13.70 -7.89 -51.20
N LEU A 14 14.49 -6.80 -51.14
CA LEU A 14 14.89 -6.17 -49.88
C LEU A 14 13.71 -5.39 -49.26
N ALA A 15 12.88 -4.75 -50.08
CA ALA A 15 11.66 -4.09 -49.62
C ALA A 15 10.61 -5.09 -49.08
N SER A 16 10.49 -6.27 -49.71
CA SER A 16 9.59 -7.33 -49.21
C SER A 16 10.12 -8.02 -47.95
N MET A 17 11.43 -8.22 -47.80
CA MET A 17 12.00 -8.71 -46.52
C MET A 17 11.88 -7.69 -45.38
N ILE A 18 12.05 -6.39 -45.64
CA ILE A 18 11.85 -5.34 -44.62
C ILE A 18 10.37 -5.27 -44.21
N GLY A 19 9.44 -5.46 -45.14
CA GLY A 19 8.00 -5.53 -44.84
C GLY A 19 7.60 -6.75 -44.00
N LEU A 20 8.29 -7.89 -44.14
CA LEU A 20 8.05 -9.11 -43.35
C LEU A 20 8.75 -9.11 -41.98
N CYS A 21 9.79 -8.29 -41.78
CA CYS A 21 10.56 -8.22 -40.53
C CYS A 21 10.15 -7.08 -39.58
N CYS A 22 9.21 -6.20 -39.98
CA CYS A 22 8.63 -5.20 -39.09
C CYS A 22 7.50 -5.82 -38.27
N SER A 23 7.86 -6.50 -37.18
CA SER A 23 6.93 -6.83 -36.10
C SER A 23 6.36 -5.53 -35.50
N TYR A 24 5.04 -5.48 -35.41
CA TYR A 24 4.17 -4.48 -34.77
C TYR A 24 4.87 -3.40 -33.94
N SER A 25 5.09 -2.23 -34.53
CA SER A 25 5.14 -0.98 -33.77
C SER A 25 3.71 -0.45 -33.70
N PHE A 26 3.04 -0.62 -32.56
CA PHE A 26 1.82 0.13 -32.28
C PHE A 26 2.23 1.58 -32.02
N ALA A 27 2.24 2.39 -33.08
CA ALA A 27 2.14 3.83 -32.92
C ALA A 27 0.76 4.14 -32.33
N LEU A 28 0.70 5.02 -31.34
CA LEU A 28 -0.55 5.55 -30.77
C LEU A 28 -1.37 6.20 -31.89
N GLU A 29 -2.27 5.43 -32.49
CA GLU A 29 -3.22 5.91 -33.48
C GLU A 29 -4.33 6.67 -32.73
N ALA A 30 -4.69 7.86 -33.21
CA ALA A 30 -5.76 8.64 -32.61
C ALA A 30 -7.09 7.90 -32.81
N LEU A 31 -7.59 7.28 -31.73
CA LEU A 31 -8.92 6.67 -31.70
C LEU A 31 -9.97 7.77 -31.92
N SER A 32 -10.81 7.60 -32.93
CA SER A 32 -11.94 8.51 -33.16
C SER A 32 -12.94 8.47 -32.00
N ASP A 33 -13.58 9.60 -31.69
CA ASP A 33 -14.63 9.68 -30.66
C ASP A 33 -15.75 8.64 -30.85
N GLN A 34 -16.02 8.23 -32.10
CA GLN A 34 -16.99 7.20 -32.42
C GLN A 34 -16.53 5.80 -31.97
N ALA A 35 -15.23 5.50 -32.07
CA ALA A 35 -14.62 4.27 -31.57
C ALA A 35 -14.54 4.25 -30.04
N LEU A 36 -14.21 5.40 -29.43
CA LEU A 36 -14.22 5.59 -27.97
C LEU A 36 -15.63 5.50 -27.37
N SER A 37 -16.67 5.97 -28.07
CA SER A 37 -18.07 5.91 -27.57
C SER A 37 -18.65 4.50 -27.59
N ASN A 38 -18.15 3.61 -28.47
CA ASN A 38 -18.54 2.21 -28.54
C ASN A 38 -17.71 1.32 -27.60
N SER A 39 -16.60 1.84 -27.06
CA SER A 39 -15.78 1.09 -26.11
C SER A 39 -16.23 1.35 -24.68
N THR A 40 -17.09 0.48 -24.19
CA THR A 40 -17.46 0.46 -22.77
C THR A 40 -16.43 -0.38 -22.01
N GLY A 41 -15.68 0.23 -21.09
CA GLY A 41 -14.78 -0.49 -20.19
C GLY A 41 -13.30 -0.59 -20.61
N GLU A 42 -12.80 0.28 -21.48
CA GLU A 42 -11.36 0.41 -21.71
C GLU A 42 -10.64 0.94 -20.47
N GLY A 43 -9.63 0.20 -20.02
CA GLY A 43 -8.72 0.59 -18.96
C GLY A 43 -7.29 0.79 -19.49
N ILE A 44 -6.50 1.56 -18.75
CA ILE A 44 -5.06 1.69 -18.98
C ILE A 44 -4.38 0.54 -18.23
N ALA A 45 -3.68 -0.31 -18.97
CA ALA A 45 -2.77 -1.29 -18.40
C ALA A 45 -1.41 -0.63 -18.11
N ILE A 46 -0.87 -0.86 -16.92
CA ILE A 46 0.43 -0.34 -16.50
C ILE A 46 1.32 -1.53 -16.10
N LEU A 47 2.56 -1.52 -16.58
CA LEU A 47 3.56 -2.52 -16.25
C LEU A 47 4.86 -1.82 -15.84
N PRO A 48 5.06 -1.56 -14.52
CA PRO A 48 6.35 -1.06 -14.05
C PRO A 48 7.44 -2.11 -14.29
N GLU A 49 8.47 -1.75 -15.05
CA GLU A 49 9.62 -2.60 -15.34
C GLU A 49 10.91 -1.96 -14.80
N ASN A 50 11.75 -2.76 -14.16
CA ASN A 50 12.98 -2.31 -13.50
C ASN A 50 12.76 -1.07 -12.61
N PHE A 51 11.59 -1.00 -11.98
CA PHE A 51 11.15 0.16 -11.22
C PHE A 51 11.92 0.23 -9.89
N LYS A 52 12.42 1.41 -9.57
CA LYS A 52 12.96 1.76 -8.26
C LYS A 52 12.79 3.24 -8.00
N MET A 53 12.65 3.60 -6.74
CA MET A 53 12.43 4.97 -6.30
C MET A 53 13.27 5.27 -5.07
N VAL A 54 13.73 6.51 -4.95
CA VAL A 54 14.46 6.99 -3.78
C VAL A 54 14.26 8.49 -3.59
N PHE A 55 13.90 8.88 -2.37
CA PHE A 55 13.72 10.27 -1.98
C PHE A 55 15.08 10.89 -1.62
N GLN A 56 15.51 11.85 -2.42
CA GLN A 56 16.77 12.58 -2.22
C GLN A 56 16.49 13.97 -1.67
N THR A 57 17.45 14.54 -0.93
CA THR A 57 17.31 15.92 -0.44
C THR A 57 17.08 16.87 -1.60
N ALA A 58 16.13 17.79 -1.43
CA ALA A 58 15.80 18.79 -2.43
C ALA A 58 17.01 19.71 -2.68
N GLU A 59 17.34 19.91 -3.96
CA GLU A 59 18.40 20.82 -4.38
C GLU A 59 18.00 21.49 -5.70
N ASP A 60 17.65 22.77 -5.63
CA ASP A 60 17.34 23.58 -6.81
C ASP A 60 18.61 24.15 -7.43
N GLY A 61 18.58 24.44 -8.74
CA GLY A 61 19.68 25.11 -9.43
C GLY A 61 20.83 24.20 -9.89
N LEU A 62 20.65 22.88 -9.85
CA LEU A 62 21.60 21.95 -10.46
C LEU A 62 21.51 21.99 -11.99
N THR A 63 22.67 22.04 -12.64
CA THR A 63 22.77 21.78 -14.09
C THR A 63 22.38 20.34 -14.40
N ALA A 64 22.04 20.04 -15.67
CA ALA A 64 21.70 18.69 -16.10
C ALA A 64 22.80 17.65 -15.76
N ALA A 65 24.08 18.01 -15.93
CA ALA A 65 25.20 17.14 -15.59
C ALA A 65 25.29 16.86 -14.08
N GLN A 66 25.12 17.90 -13.25
CA GLN A 66 25.09 17.75 -11.80
C GLN A 66 23.91 16.87 -11.35
N ASN A 67 22.73 17.06 -11.94
CA ASN A 67 21.56 16.22 -11.68
C ASN A 67 21.87 14.74 -11.99
N GLN A 68 22.51 14.43 -13.11
CA GLN A 68 22.86 13.06 -13.46
C GLN A 68 23.82 12.41 -12.45
N THR A 69 24.88 13.12 -12.03
CA THR A 69 25.81 12.64 -10.98
C THR A 69 25.09 12.48 -9.64
N ARG A 70 24.20 13.41 -9.33
CA ARG A 70 23.45 13.48 -8.09
C ARG A 70 22.48 12.29 -7.93
N LEU A 71 21.84 11.86 -9.01
CA LEU A 71 20.96 10.70 -9.04
C LEU A 71 21.70 9.40 -8.69
N ALA A 72 22.98 9.28 -9.04
CA ALA A 72 23.79 8.10 -8.71
C ALA A 72 24.31 8.14 -7.25
N ASN A 73 24.57 9.33 -6.69
CA ASN A 73 25.18 9.46 -5.36
C ASN A 73 24.15 9.26 -4.23
N ARG A 74 24.29 8.17 -3.46
CA ARG A 74 23.35 7.78 -2.40
C ARG A 74 23.52 8.53 -1.08
N ASN A 75 24.58 9.32 -0.92
CA ASN A 75 24.83 10.11 0.31
C ASN A 75 23.75 11.16 0.60
N TYR A 76 22.94 11.42 -0.41
CA TYR A 76 21.93 12.45 -0.40
C TYR A 76 20.50 11.89 -0.36
N ASP A 77 20.34 10.61 -0.06
CA ASP A 77 19.04 9.95 0.07
C ASP A 77 18.36 10.34 1.39
N THR A 78 18.22 11.62 1.61
CA THR A 78 17.78 12.24 2.85
C THR A 78 16.59 13.17 2.61
N GLY A 79 15.95 13.03 1.44
CA GLY A 79 14.67 13.68 1.14
C GLY A 79 13.62 13.20 2.13
N PHE A 80 12.80 14.12 2.63
CA PHE A 80 11.99 13.87 3.80
C PHE A 80 10.55 14.32 3.65
N VAL A 81 9.68 13.68 4.42
CA VAL A 81 8.32 14.12 4.74
C VAL A 81 8.33 14.51 6.21
N ARG A 82 7.90 15.74 6.48
CA ARG A 82 7.83 16.28 7.84
C ARG A 82 6.38 16.28 8.32
N PHE A 83 6.13 15.64 9.46
CA PHE A 83 4.83 15.65 10.12
C PHE A 83 4.91 16.55 11.34
N ILE A 84 4.09 17.61 11.32
CA ILE A 84 4.01 18.60 12.40
C ILE A 84 2.61 18.49 13.03
N PRO A 85 2.49 17.97 14.26
CA PRO A 85 1.26 18.09 15.02
C PRO A 85 0.92 19.58 15.23
N VAL A 86 -0.24 19.97 14.72
CA VAL A 86 -0.81 21.32 14.91
C VAL A 86 -1.72 21.36 16.13
N GLY A 87 -1.97 22.56 16.66
CA GLY A 87 -2.81 22.78 17.83
C GLY A 87 -2.03 23.02 19.13
N PRO A 88 -2.64 23.71 20.13
CA PRO A 88 -2.02 23.94 21.42
C PRO A 88 -1.97 22.64 22.24
N LEU A 89 -1.00 22.55 23.14
CA LEU A 89 -1.07 21.55 24.20
C LEU A 89 -2.23 21.91 25.14
N SER A 90 -3.00 20.92 25.59
CA SER A 90 -3.98 21.14 26.65
C SER A 90 -3.28 21.52 27.94
N ASP A 91 -3.96 22.21 28.85
CA ASP A 91 -3.35 22.62 30.12
C ASP A 91 -2.95 21.42 30.97
N THR A 92 -3.70 20.31 30.89
CA THR A 92 -3.32 19.02 31.47
C THR A 92 -2.00 18.50 30.90
N ALA A 93 -1.85 18.52 29.56
CA ALA A 93 -0.62 18.06 28.90
C ALA A 93 0.58 18.96 29.23
N LYS A 94 0.39 20.28 29.27
CA LYS A 94 1.43 21.22 29.71
C LYS A 94 1.87 20.95 31.15
N THR A 95 0.92 20.75 32.06
CA THR A 95 1.20 20.46 33.48
C THR A 95 1.95 19.14 33.65
N ALA A 96 1.65 18.14 32.83
CA ALA A 96 2.38 16.87 32.78
C ALA A 96 3.78 16.97 32.11
N GLY A 97 4.18 18.15 31.64
CA GLY A 97 5.46 18.36 30.96
C GLY A 97 5.52 17.82 29.53
N ALA A 98 4.37 17.61 28.88
CA ALA A 98 4.32 17.13 27.51
C ALA A 98 4.99 18.12 26.55
N LYS A 99 5.73 17.57 25.60
CA LYS A 99 6.38 18.31 24.51
C LYS A 99 5.64 18.06 23.21
N LYS A 100 5.75 18.97 22.24
CA LYS A 100 5.17 18.73 20.91
C LYS A 100 6.09 17.81 20.13
N ALA A 101 5.53 16.86 19.37
CA ALA A 101 6.35 16.06 18.48
C ALA A 101 6.73 16.87 17.22
N ASP A 102 7.89 16.58 16.63
CA ASP A 102 8.24 16.98 15.27
C ASP A 102 8.89 15.78 14.61
N VAL A 103 8.26 15.26 13.56
CA VAL A 103 8.60 13.95 12.99
C VAL A 103 9.10 14.13 11.57
N PHE A 104 10.25 13.52 11.27
CA PHE A 104 10.83 13.49 9.94
C PHE A 104 10.95 12.04 9.50
N LEU A 105 10.25 11.67 8.43
CA LEU A 105 10.49 10.41 7.73
C LEU A 105 11.33 10.71 6.49
N TYR A 106 12.48 10.09 6.34
CA TYR A 106 13.42 10.46 5.29
C TYR A 106 14.12 9.28 4.64
N GLY A 107 14.60 9.52 3.42
CA GLY A 107 15.26 8.51 2.59
C GLY A 107 14.33 7.37 2.20
N LEU A 108 13.02 7.64 2.03
CA LEU A 108 12.08 6.66 1.53
C LEU A 108 12.60 6.08 0.22
N ALA A 109 12.67 4.76 0.14
CA ALA A 109 13.08 4.07 -1.07
C ALA A 109 12.29 2.79 -1.32
N LEU A 110 12.09 2.52 -2.61
CA LEU A 110 11.47 1.32 -3.16
C LEU A 110 12.45 0.68 -4.13
N SER A 111 12.72 -0.61 -3.97
CA SER A 111 13.62 -1.39 -4.82
C SER A 111 13.24 -2.85 -4.84
N ALA A 112 13.92 -3.66 -5.64
CA ALA A 112 13.77 -5.11 -5.56
C ALA A 112 14.16 -5.62 -4.17
N SER A 113 13.43 -6.63 -3.70
CA SER A 113 13.76 -7.39 -2.50
C SER A 113 15.16 -8.01 -2.62
N ASP A 114 15.81 -8.15 -1.47
CA ASP A 114 17.06 -8.91 -1.31
C ASP A 114 16.97 -9.74 -0.02
N SER A 115 18.07 -10.21 0.56
CA SER A 115 18.06 -10.92 1.85
C SER A 115 18.62 -10.08 3.01
N ASN A 116 18.61 -8.75 2.89
CA ASN A 116 19.26 -7.82 3.81
C ASN A 116 18.27 -6.82 4.42
N LEU A 117 17.94 -6.99 5.70
CA LEU A 117 17.10 -6.07 6.47
C LEU A 117 17.88 -4.91 7.11
N ASN A 118 19.21 -4.84 6.94
CA ASN A 118 20.03 -3.73 7.43
C ASN A 118 20.26 -2.65 6.38
N SER A 119 20.15 -3.00 5.09
CA SER A 119 20.12 -2.02 4.01
C SER A 119 18.69 -1.65 3.64
N ARG A 120 18.40 -0.34 3.66
CA ARG A 120 17.08 0.18 3.28
C ARG A 120 16.78 0.05 1.78
N PHE A 121 17.80 -0.05 0.92
CA PHE A 121 17.67 0.05 -0.53
C PHE A 121 18.66 -0.91 -1.20
N SER A 122 18.16 -1.82 -2.04
CA SER A 122 19.01 -2.77 -2.76
C SER A 122 19.64 -2.14 -4.02
N ASN A 123 19.10 -1.00 -4.47
CA ASN A 123 19.46 -0.32 -5.72
C ASN A 123 19.22 -1.15 -6.99
N LEU A 124 18.48 -2.25 -6.89
CA LEU A 124 17.98 -3.04 -8.00
C LEU A 124 16.51 -2.66 -8.26
N GLY A 125 16.11 -2.60 -9.53
CA GLY A 125 14.71 -2.40 -9.88
C GLY A 125 13.94 -3.71 -9.89
N PHE A 126 12.62 -3.64 -9.70
CA PHE A 126 11.72 -4.78 -9.77
C PHE A 126 10.69 -4.61 -10.88
N ASN A 127 10.14 -5.72 -11.35
CA ASN A 127 9.02 -5.74 -12.28
C ASN A 127 7.73 -5.97 -11.50
N TRP A 128 6.64 -5.33 -11.89
CA TRP A 128 5.39 -5.41 -11.15
C TRP A 128 4.19 -5.75 -12.05
N GLY A 129 3.78 -7.02 -12.01
CA GLY A 129 2.77 -7.57 -12.91
C GLY A 129 3.38 -8.19 -14.15
N GLN A 130 2.51 -8.65 -15.05
CA GLN A 130 2.84 -9.22 -16.36
C GLN A 130 1.82 -8.74 -17.39
N GLU A 131 2.06 -8.91 -18.69
CA GLU A 131 1.10 -8.52 -19.73
C GLU A 131 -0.28 -9.19 -19.56
N THR A 132 -0.31 -10.44 -19.08
CA THR A 132 -1.55 -11.19 -18.82
C THR A 132 -2.18 -10.89 -17.46
N ASN A 133 -1.47 -10.17 -16.59
CA ASN A 133 -1.92 -9.76 -15.26
C ASN A 133 -1.27 -8.41 -14.86
N PRO A 134 -1.63 -7.31 -15.53
CA PRO A 134 -1.01 -6.01 -15.32
C PRO A 134 -1.70 -5.24 -14.19
N TRP A 135 -1.18 -4.07 -13.86
CA TRP A 135 -1.98 -3.05 -13.18
C TRP A 135 -3.04 -2.54 -14.14
N VAL A 136 -4.26 -2.31 -13.64
CA VAL A 136 -5.37 -1.81 -14.46
C VAL A 136 -5.98 -0.58 -13.83
N PHE A 137 -6.02 0.52 -14.57
CA PHE A 137 -6.78 1.71 -14.24
C PHE A 137 -7.98 1.81 -15.19
N SER A 138 -9.20 1.65 -14.69
CA SER A 138 -10.39 1.51 -15.55
C SER A 138 -11.64 2.08 -14.91
N VAL A 139 -12.62 2.46 -15.73
CA VAL A 139 -14.00 2.70 -15.27
C VAL A 139 -14.81 1.42 -15.48
N LYS A 140 -15.51 0.97 -14.44
CA LYS A 140 -16.36 -0.23 -14.46
C LYS A 140 -17.79 0.13 -14.11
N SER A 141 -18.75 -0.55 -14.74
CA SER A 141 -20.17 -0.47 -14.41
C SER A 141 -20.71 -1.83 -13.96
N ILE A 142 -21.63 -1.80 -13.02
CA ILE A 142 -22.40 -2.94 -12.52
C ILE A 142 -23.86 -2.62 -12.84
N SER A 143 -24.48 -3.48 -13.65
CA SER A 143 -25.91 -3.37 -13.95
C SER A 143 -26.70 -4.42 -13.18
N THR A 144 -27.83 -3.99 -12.64
CA THR A 144 -28.85 -4.79 -11.96
C THR A 144 -29.35 -5.99 -12.77
N THR A 145 -29.22 -5.95 -14.10
CA THR A 145 -29.67 -7.03 -15.01
C THR A 145 -28.66 -8.19 -15.11
N ALA A 146 -27.40 -7.98 -14.74
CA ALA A 146 -26.30 -8.93 -14.96
C ALA A 146 -26.00 -9.85 -13.76
N ASN A 147 -26.99 -10.10 -12.89
CA ASN A 147 -26.85 -10.93 -11.68
C ASN A 147 -25.81 -10.42 -10.65
N ARG A 148 -25.39 -9.16 -10.77
CA ARG A 148 -24.58 -8.43 -9.80
C ARG A 148 -25.34 -7.17 -9.45
N VAL A 149 -25.82 -7.09 -8.22
CA VAL A 149 -26.65 -5.98 -7.74
C VAL A 149 -25.87 -5.23 -6.68
N VAL A 150 -25.77 -3.91 -6.84
CA VAL A 150 -25.35 -3.02 -5.75
C VAL A 150 -26.63 -2.46 -5.12
N TYR A 151 -26.66 -2.36 -3.81
CA TYR A 151 -27.78 -1.80 -3.08
C TYR A 151 -27.43 -0.41 -2.59
N ASP A 152 -28.37 0.52 -2.73
CA ASP A 152 -28.26 1.82 -2.10
C ASP A 152 -28.44 1.73 -0.57
N PHE A 153 -28.33 2.87 0.13
CA PHE A 153 -28.52 2.88 1.58
C PHE A 153 -29.95 2.56 2.00
N ALA A 154 -30.94 2.57 1.09
CA ALA A 154 -32.30 2.13 1.36
C ALA A 154 -32.50 0.61 1.18
N GLY A 155 -31.48 -0.10 0.69
CA GLY A 155 -31.61 -1.49 0.31
C GLY A 155 -32.39 -1.66 -1.00
N ILE A 156 -32.27 -0.73 -1.94
CA ILE A 156 -32.85 -0.86 -3.27
C ILE A 156 -31.72 -1.14 -4.27
N ALA A 157 -31.96 -2.07 -5.18
CA ALA A 157 -31.03 -2.42 -6.25
C ALA A 157 -30.78 -1.20 -7.15
N GLN A 158 -29.52 -0.88 -7.41
CA GLN A 158 -29.12 0.22 -8.28
C GLN A 158 -28.05 -0.23 -9.28
N ASP A 159 -28.09 0.39 -10.45
CA ASP A 159 -26.95 0.41 -11.34
C ASP A 159 -25.85 1.29 -10.72
N PHE A 160 -24.60 0.90 -10.92
CA PHE A 160 -23.48 1.54 -10.23
C PHE A 160 -22.25 1.59 -11.11
N SER A 161 -21.51 2.70 -11.07
CA SER A 161 -20.25 2.86 -11.78
C SER A 161 -19.17 3.38 -10.85
N TYR A 162 -17.93 2.96 -11.10
CA TYR A 162 -16.78 3.37 -10.31
C TYR A 162 -15.52 3.41 -11.18
N LEU A 163 -14.63 4.33 -10.81
CA LEU A 163 -13.25 4.36 -11.28
C LEU A 163 -12.41 3.46 -10.37
N SER A 164 -11.61 2.56 -10.94
CA SER A 164 -10.77 1.64 -10.19
C SER A 164 -9.31 1.69 -10.61
N LEU A 165 -8.43 1.59 -9.62
CA LEU A 165 -7.05 1.16 -9.80
C LEU A 165 -6.90 -0.23 -9.16
N GLU A 166 -6.52 -1.22 -9.94
CA GLU A 166 -6.35 -2.61 -9.52
C GLU A 166 -4.88 -3.03 -9.72
N ALA A 167 -4.30 -3.61 -8.68
CA ALA A 167 -3.02 -4.29 -8.77
C ALA A 167 -3.18 -5.65 -9.48
N PRO A 168 -2.09 -6.24 -10.02
CA PRO A 168 -2.08 -7.60 -10.51
C PRO A 168 -2.72 -8.56 -9.51
N TYR A 169 -3.52 -9.51 -9.98
CA TYR A 169 -4.17 -10.49 -9.11
C TYR A 169 -3.17 -11.51 -8.55
N VAL A 170 -3.47 -12.08 -7.38
CA VAL A 170 -2.68 -13.15 -6.76
C VAL A 170 -3.19 -14.49 -7.29
N LEU A 171 -2.29 -15.40 -7.70
CA LEU A 171 -2.67 -16.75 -8.11
C LEU A 171 -3.36 -17.50 -6.96
N ASP A 172 -4.37 -18.31 -7.28
CA ASP A 172 -5.08 -19.10 -6.27
C ASP A 172 -4.40 -20.46 -6.01
N GLY A 173 -4.49 -20.93 -4.77
CA GLY A 173 -4.02 -22.25 -4.35
C GLY A 173 -2.53 -22.52 -4.59
N ALA A 174 -2.21 -23.74 -5.02
CA ALA A 174 -0.84 -24.24 -5.18
C ALA A 174 -0.05 -23.57 -6.33
N ALA A 175 -0.73 -22.83 -7.21
CA ALA A 175 -0.08 -22.06 -8.28
C ALA A 175 0.55 -20.76 -7.78
N ASN A 176 0.26 -20.35 -6.54
CA ASN A 176 0.88 -19.18 -5.92
C ASN A 176 2.34 -19.46 -5.54
N THR A 177 3.25 -19.31 -6.50
CA THR A 177 4.67 -19.62 -6.38
C THR A 177 5.52 -18.36 -6.20
N ALA A 178 5.15 -17.47 -5.26
CA ALA A 178 6.01 -16.48 -4.58
C ALA A 178 6.96 -15.57 -5.40
N ALA A 179 6.85 -15.49 -6.73
CA ALA A 179 7.69 -14.62 -7.58
C ALA A 179 7.34 -13.13 -7.42
N ASP A 180 6.18 -12.83 -6.85
CA ASP A 180 5.61 -11.47 -6.74
C ASP A 180 6.03 -10.72 -5.47
N ASN A 181 6.60 -11.41 -4.48
CA ASN A 181 7.09 -10.84 -3.22
C ASN A 181 8.46 -10.15 -3.43
N ASN A 182 8.49 -9.16 -4.30
CA ASN A 182 9.72 -8.64 -4.87
C ASN A 182 10.01 -7.18 -4.51
N ILE A 183 9.23 -6.58 -3.60
CA ILE A 183 9.39 -5.18 -3.22
C ILE A 183 10.08 -5.05 -1.86
N LYS A 184 11.15 -4.26 -1.83
CA LYS A 184 11.75 -3.70 -0.63
C LYS A 184 11.32 -2.25 -0.47
N LEU A 185 10.75 -1.94 0.69
CA LEU A 185 10.51 -0.58 1.18
C LEU A 185 11.47 -0.29 2.34
N GLY A 186 12.18 0.82 2.27
CA GLY A 186 13.08 1.24 3.34
C GLY A 186 12.98 2.75 3.60
N LEU A 187 13.04 3.12 4.88
CA LEU A 187 13.06 4.52 5.31
C LEU A 187 13.76 4.67 6.68
N TRP A 188 14.15 5.90 6.98
CA TRP A 188 14.56 6.31 8.31
C TRP A 188 13.53 7.28 8.90
N GLY A 189 13.52 7.38 10.23
CA GLY A 189 12.65 8.28 10.95
C GLY A 189 13.35 8.93 12.14
N ASP A 190 13.17 10.24 12.30
CA ASP A 190 13.56 10.99 13.49
C ASP A 190 12.32 11.62 14.13
N PHE A 191 12.08 11.29 15.40
CA PHE A 191 10.95 11.75 16.19
C PHE A 191 11.48 12.61 17.32
N PHE A 192 11.26 13.92 17.23
CA PHE A 192 11.75 14.87 18.21
C PHE A 192 10.68 15.27 19.21
N ALA A 193 11.08 15.38 20.47
CA ALA A 193 10.37 16.20 21.44
C ALA A 193 10.80 17.66 21.29
N ARG A 194 9.85 18.55 21.05
CA ARG A 194 10.07 19.99 20.91
C ARG A 194 9.57 20.77 22.12
N ASN A 195 10.43 21.64 22.63
CA ASN A 195 10.06 22.71 23.55
C ASN A 195 9.23 23.78 22.82
N PRO A 196 7.93 23.94 23.15
CA PRO A 196 7.06 24.89 22.46
C PRO A 196 7.40 26.36 22.77
N LEU A 197 8.24 26.64 23.77
CA LEU A 197 8.62 27.99 24.17
C LEU A 197 9.79 28.55 23.35
N VAL A 198 10.49 27.71 22.60
CA VAL A 198 11.65 28.10 21.79
C VAL A 198 11.21 28.19 20.34
N ALA A 199 11.23 29.39 19.78
CA ALA A 199 11.01 29.60 18.36
C ALA A 199 12.19 29.06 17.56
N ALA A 200 11.91 28.34 16.47
CA ALA A 200 12.91 27.89 15.52
C ALA A 200 12.56 28.45 14.13
N PRO A 201 13.45 29.24 13.49
CA PRO A 201 13.22 29.69 12.12
C PRO A 201 13.10 28.48 11.19
N VAL A 202 12.29 28.60 10.14
CA VAL A 202 12.09 27.55 9.13
C VAL A 202 12.90 27.89 7.88
N ASP A 203 13.61 26.92 7.34
CA ASP A 203 14.25 27.02 6.03
C ASP A 203 13.16 26.99 4.95
N ALA A 204 13.05 28.08 4.19
CA ALA A 204 12.03 28.24 3.17
C ALA A 204 12.16 27.25 2.00
N LYS A 205 13.35 26.67 1.77
CA LYS A 205 13.60 25.72 0.67
C LYS A 205 13.00 24.35 0.95
N ASN A 206 13.18 23.84 2.17
CA ASN A 206 12.82 22.47 2.51
C ASN A 206 11.75 22.35 3.60
N GLY A 207 11.34 23.46 4.21
CA GLY A 207 10.30 23.50 5.24
C GLY A 207 10.71 22.88 6.58
N ALA A 208 11.97 22.54 6.82
CA ALA A 208 12.49 22.09 8.11
C ALA A 208 12.96 23.29 8.97
N PRO A 209 13.12 23.14 10.31
CA PRO A 209 13.82 24.14 11.12
C PRO A 209 15.21 24.41 10.55
N ALA A 210 15.66 25.66 10.55
CA ALA A 210 16.97 26.03 10.03
C ALA A 210 18.13 25.64 10.98
N ASN A 211 17.81 25.27 12.22
CA ASN A 211 18.74 24.79 13.24
C ASN A 211 18.03 23.89 14.26
N LEU A 212 18.78 23.34 15.20
CA LEU A 212 18.28 22.40 16.21
C LEU A 212 17.59 23.07 17.41
N ASN A 213 17.35 24.39 17.38
CA ASN A 213 16.80 25.10 18.53
C ASN A 213 15.41 24.58 18.90
N GLY A 214 15.20 24.40 20.20
CA GLY A 214 13.92 23.93 20.73
C GLY A 214 13.69 22.44 20.59
N LEU A 215 14.59 21.68 19.95
CA LEU A 215 14.60 20.23 20.04
C LEU A 215 15.24 19.82 21.38
N ASP A 216 14.73 18.75 21.98
CA ASP A 216 15.12 18.35 23.34
C ASP A 216 15.58 16.91 23.43
N SER A 217 14.87 15.99 22.77
CA SER A 217 15.19 14.56 22.71
C SER A 217 14.78 14.00 21.35
N ARG A 218 15.45 12.94 20.90
CA ARG A 218 15.20 12.27 19.62
C ARG A 218 15.03 10.77 19.82
N LEU A 219 13.99 10.19 19.22
CA LEU A 219 13.96 8.77 18.88
C LEU A 219 14.25 8.63 17.39
N ARG A 220 15.30 7.88 17.06
CA ARG A 220 15.66 7.58 15.68
C ARG A 220 15.37 6.12 15.37
N LEU A 221 14.87 5.86 14.17
CA LEU A 221 14.59 4.50 13.70
C LEU A 221 14.97 4.28 12.24
N GLN A 222 15.20 3.01 11.90
CA GLN A 222 15.22 2.48 10.54
C GLN A 222 14.07 1.48 10.40
N MET A 223 13.29 1.62 9.34
CA MET A 223 12.31 0.62 8.95
C MET A 223 12.72 0.02 7.60
N VAL A 224 12.79 -1.30 7.53
CA VAL A 224 13.01 -2.04 6.29
C VAL A 224 11.98 -3.15 6.19
N ALA A 225 11.10 -3.07 5.20
CA ALA A 225 10.17 -4.12 4.82
C ALA A 225 10.67 -4.76 3.52
N ASN A 226 10.79 -6.08 3.52
CA ASN A 226 11.36 -6.84 2.43
C ASN A 226 10.40 -7.95 2.02
N GLY A 227 10.32 -8.21 0.73
CA GLY A 227 9.41 -9.22 0.19
C GLY A 227 7.99 -8.72 0.00
N LEU A 228 7.72 -7.41 0.07
CA LEU A 228 6.36 -6.89 -0.06
C LEU A 228 5.77 -7.23 -1.43
N SER A 229 4.49 -7.56 -1.43
CA SER A 229 3.60 -7.70 -2.57
C SER A 229 2.29 -6.97 -2.26
N LEU A 230 1.83 -6.16 -3.21
CA LEU A 230 0.50 -5.53 -3.14
C LEU A 230 -0.48 -6.19 -4.13
N ASN A 231 -0.14 -7.34 -4.69
CA ASN A 231 -1.00 -8.03 -5.64
C ASN A 231 -2.36 -8.35 -5.00
N GLY A 232 -3.43 -8.18 -5.78
CA GLY A 232 -4.82 -8.26 -5.35
C GLY A 232 -5.36 -7.02 -4.64
N SER A 233 -4.55 -5.99 -4.42
CA SER A 233 -5.03 -4.70 -3.91
C SER A 233 -5.89 -3.98 -4.94
N ASN A 234 -6.86 -3.19 -4.48
CA ASN A 234 -7.62 -2.30 -5.32
C ASN A 234 -8.08 -1.04 -4.59
N LEU A 235 -8.28 0.01 -5.36
CA LEU A 235 -8.89 1.26 -4.94
C LEU A 235 -10.05 1.56 -5.89
N LYS A 236 -11.21 1.92 -5.32
CA LYS A 236 -12.43 2.28 -6.06
C LYS A 236 -12.87 3.67 -5.62
N LEU A 237 -13.10 4.54 -6.59
CA LEU A 237 -13.67 5.87 -6.41
C LEU A 237 -15.00 5.93 -7.15
N PHE A 238 -16.03 6.44 -6.47
CA PHE A 238 -17.39 6.43 -7.00
C PHE A 238 -18.23 7.51 -6.35
N GLN A 239 -19.40 7.77 -6.94
CA GLN A 239 -20.43 8.52 -6.24
C GLN A 239 -21.24 7.56 -5.35
N THR A 240 -21.41 7.89 -4.08
CA THR A 240 -22.24 7.09 -3.16
C THR A 240 -23.70 7.11 -3.60
N LEU A 241 -24.40 6.00 -3.36
CA LEU A 241 -25.81 5.87 -3.73
C LEU A 241 -26.73 6.64 -2.76
N GLY A 242 -28.01 6.76 -3.13
CA GLY A 242 -29.02 7.44 -2.34
C GLY A 242 -29.57 6.62 -1.16
N GLY A 243 -30.68 7.10 -0.57
CA GLY A 243 -31.47 6.30 0.38
C GLY A 243 -31.06 6.37 1.85
N ALA A 244 -30.05 7.17 2.23
CA ALA A 244 -29.52 7.20 3.61
C ALA A 244 -30.59 7.48 4.68
N ALA A 245 -31.49 8.43 4.42
CA ALA A 245 -32.57 8.80 5.34
C ALA A 245 -33.49 7.60 5.69
N SER A 246 -33.72 6.70 4.74
CA SER A 246 -34.58 5.51 4.92
C SER A 246 -33.98 4.41 5.80
N SER A 247 -32.71 4.60 6.18
CA SER A 247 -31.94 3.75 7.10
C SER A 247 -31.48 4.53 8.34
N SER A 248 -32.08 5.70 8.62
CA SER A 248 -31.70 6.58 9.74
C SER A 248 -30.23 7.01 9.70
N LEU A 249 -29.66 7.07 8.49
CA LEU A 249 -28.31 7.58 8.23
C LEU A 249 -28.37 9.05 7.78
N PRO A 250 -27.27 9.81 7.92
CA PRO A 250 -27.23 11.22 7.56
C PRO A 250 -27.42 11.37 6.05
N THR A 251 -28.24 12.34 5.63
CA THR A 251 -28.50 12.59 4.20
C THR A 251 -27.26 13.05 3.44
N SER A 252 -26.24 13.55 4.14
CA SER A 252 -24.93 13.89 3.56
C SER A 252 -24.17 12.68 3.02
N TYR A 253 -24.56 11.45 3.39
CA TYR A 253 -24.00 10.24 2.78
C TYR A 253 -24.44 10.04 1.33
N ASN A 254 -25.55 10.67 0.89
CA ASN A 254 -26.08 10.47 -0.45
C ASN A 254 -25.28 11.26 -1.49
N ASN A 255 -24.99 10.64 -2.64
CA ASN A 255 -24.46 11.30 -3.83
C ASN A 255 -23.13 12.06 -3.61
N THR A 256 -22.34 11.67 -2.60
CA THR A 256 -21.04 12.24 -2.28
C THR A 256 -19.89 11.41 -2.88
N LEU A 257 -18.66 11.89 -2.78
CA LEU A 257 -17.48 11.12 -3.18
C LEU A 257 -17.24 9.98 -2.19
N GLY A 258 -17.37 8.75 -2.69
CA GLY A 258 -17.10 7.51 -1.99
C GLY A 258 -15.79 6.87 -2.44
N LEU A 259 -15.09 6.28 -1.48
CA LEU A 259 -13.89 5.49 -1.65
C LEU A 259 -14.10 4.12 -1.02
N ALA A 260 -13.65 3.06 -1.69
CA ALA A 260 -13.46 1.75 -1.09
C ALA A 260 -12.09 1.21 -1.49
N ALA A 261 -11.38 0.58 -0.55
CA ALA A 261 -10.06 0.03 -0.85
C ALA A 261 -9.84 -1.33 -0.18
N LEU A 262 -9.19 -2.22 -0.91
CA LEU A 262 -8.53 -3.39 -0.37
C LEU A 262 -7.02 -3.17 -0.53
N ILE A 263 -6.31 -3.09 0.59
CA ILE A 263 -4.86 -2.87 0.61
C ILE A 263 -4.21 -4.14 1.15
N ARG A 264 -3.36 -4.76 0.32
CA ARG A 264 -2.60 -5.96 0.68
C ARG A 264 -1.13 -5.57 0.80
N LEU A 265 -0.51 -5.91 1.93
CA LEU A 265 0.90 -5.74 2.23
C LEU A 265 1.40 -7.10 2.71
N ASN A 266 1.56 -8.02 1.76
CA ASN A 266 1.94 -9.39 2.04
C ASN A 266 3.43 -9.59 1.77
N THR A 267 4.07 -10.47 2.53
CA THR A 267 5.48 -10.81 2.33
C THR A 267 5.72 -12.29 2.05
N ASN A 268 4.74 -13.13 2.37
CA ASN A 268 4.87 -14.56 2.20
C ASN A 268 3.53 -15.20 1.86
N ASP A 269 3.37 -15.59 0.60
CA ASP A 269 2.17 -16.25 0.08
C ASP A 269 1.85 -17.59 0.77
N ASN A 270 2.86 -18.25 1.34
CA ASN A 270 2.70 -19.49 2.10
C ASN A 270 3.44 -19.42 3.44
N PRO A 271 2.81 -18.85 4.48
CA PRO A 271 3.42 -18.73 5.80
C PRO A 271 3.37 -20.02 6.64
N THR A 272 2.82 -21.13 6.12
CA THR A 272 2.66 -22.39 6.88
C THR A 272 3.99 -22.96 7.36
N ALA A 273 5.06 -22.73 6.60
CA ALA A 273 6.42 -23.13 6.93
C ALA A 273 7.36 -21.92 6.99
N ALA A 274 6.86 -20.78 7.48
CA ALA A 274 7.67 -19.56 7.61
C ALA A 274 8.92 -19.82 8.46
N THR A 275 10.05 -19.28 7.99
CA THR A 275 11.34 -19.28 8.67
C THR A 275 11.76 -17.84 8.97
N GLU A 276 12.92 -17.65 9.60
CA GLU A 276 13.52 -16.32 9.83
C GLU A 276 14.12 -15.72 8.55
N ASP A 277 13.42 -15.86 7.42
CA ASP A 277 13.83 -15.40 6.12
C ASP A 277 13.80 -13.87 6.06
N LYS A 278 14.98 -13.28 5.95
CA LYS A 278 15.17 -11.82 5.86
C LYS A 278 14.68 -11.23 4.54
N SER A 279 14.40 -12.06 3.54
CA SER A 279 13.76 -11.62 2.29
C SER A 279 12.26 -11.41 2.43
N LYS A 280 11.64 -11.87 3.53
CA LYS A 280 10.18 -11.84 3.78
C LYS A 280 9.89 -11.34 5.18
N ALA A 281 10.31 -10.12 5.49
CA ALA A 281 10.27 -9.62 6.85
C ALA A 281 10.22 -8.09 6.90
N LEU A 282 9.64 -7.58 7.97
CA LEU A 282 9.68 -6.18 8.37
C LEU A 282 10.57 -6.06 9.60
N ARG A 283 11.54 -5.16 9.55
CA ARG A 283 12.42 -4.81 10.65
C ARG A 283 12.25 -3.34 11.02
N ILE A 284 12.15 -3.07 12.32
CA ILE A 284 12.25 -1.73 12.90
C ILE A 284 13.42 -1.75 13.90
N SER A 285 14.43 -0.93 13.65
CA SER A 285 15.66 -0.84 14.45
C SER A 285 15.85 0.56 15.01
N THR A 286 16.45 0.66 16.19
CA THR A 286 16.74 1.94 16.85
C THR A 286 18.19 2.08 17.28
N ALA A 287 18.95 0.98 17.37
CA ALA A 287 20.36 1.03 17.71
C ALA A 287 21.21 1.52 16.53
N GLU A 288 21.68 2.76 16.62
CA GLU A 288 22.64 3.34 15.67
C GLU A 288 24.03 2.71 15.85
N THR A 289 24.77 2.58 14.75
CA THR A 289 26.21 2.26 14.78
C THR A 289 26.97 3.57 14.71
N LEU A 290 27.34 4.14 15.86
CA LEU A 290 28.15 5.34 15.95
C LEU A 290 29.59 4.99 16.29
N ALA A 291 30.55 5.71 15.69
CA ALA A 291 31.96 5.60 16.06
C ALA A 291 32.25 6.17 17.47
N THR A 292 31.42 7.11 17.91
CA THR A 292 31.43 7.69 19.26
C THR A 292 29.99 7.82 19.72
N ASP A 293 29.69 7.37 20.93
CA ASP A 293 28.37 7.58 21.53
C ASP A 293 28.22 9.08 21.85
N ILE A 294 27.18 9.70 21.32
CA ILE A 294 26.91 11.12 21.50
C ILE A 294 25.67 11.22 22.39
N THR A 295 25.89 11.61 23.64
CA THR A 295 24.80 11.85 24.59
C THR A 295 23.90 12.96 24.06
N ASN A 296 22.61 12.66 23.90
CA ASN A 296 21.59 13.56 23.39
C ASN A 296 21.89 14.14 22.00
N ASP A 297 22.31 13.29 21.05
CA ASP A 297 22.42 13.68 19.65
C ASP A 297 21.05 14.09 19.08
N LEU A 298 20.92 15.39 18.77
CA LEU A 298 19.73 15.96 18.12
C LEU A 298 19.93 16.19 16.63
N THR A 299 21.09 15.86 16.06
CA THR A 299 21.36 16.08 14.64
C THR A 299 20.41 15.27 13.77
N THR A 300 20.07 15.76 12.59
CA THR A 300 19.26 14.97 11.65
C THR A 300 19.62 15.36 10.23
N PRO A 301 19.64 14.42 9.27
CA PRO A 301 19.84 14.76 7.87
C PRO A 301 18.89 15.87 7.36
N ALA A 302 17.67 15.95 7.91
CA ALA A 302 16.68 16.94 7.51
C ALA A 302 17.02 18.39 7.92
N ILE A 303 17.74 18.59 9.03
CA ILE A 303 18.05 19.91 9.61
C ILE A 303 19.55 20.21 9.53
N SER A 304 20.36 19.27 10.02
CA SER A 304 21.82 19.40 10.13
C SER A 304 22.55 19.12 8.82
N LYS A 305 21.85 18.64 7.78
CA LYS A 305 22.43 18.26 6.47
C LYS A 305 23.55 17.22 6.58
N THR A 306 23.46 16.36 7.59
CA THR A 306 24.38 15.24 7.82
C THR A 306 24.08 14.07 6.89
N SER A 307 25.02 13.14 6.76
CA SER A 307 24.78 11.85 6.12
C SER A 307 23.72 11.03 6.87
N ALA A 308 23.12 10.08 6.16
CA ALA A 308 22.15 9.19 6.76
C ALA A 308 22.76 8.29 7.85
N PRO A 309 21.99 7.96 8.90
CA PRO A 309 22.45 7.10 9.99
C PRO A 309 22.65 5.64 9.56
N ASN A 310 23.62 4.99 10.19
CA ASN A 310 23.82 3.54 10.10
C ASN A 310 23.27 2.86 11.35
N PHE A 311 22.76 1.65 11.20
CA PHE A 311 22.16 0.88 12.30
C PHE A 311 22.93 -0.41 12.54
N ASN A 312 22.89 -0.90 13.78
CA ASN A 312 23.42 -2.20 14.15
C ASN A 312 22.73 -3.27 13.29
N ALA A 313 23.45 -4.26 12.76
CA ALA A 313 22.87 -5.22 11.81
C ALA A 313 21.87 -6.22 12.43
N ASN A 314 21.92 -6.41 13.75
CA ASN A 314 21.10 -7.37 14.48
C ASN A 314 19.92 -6.71 15.20
N ASP A 315 20.07 -5.48 15.69
CA ASP A 315 19.08 -4.82 16.54
C ASP A 315 17.70 -4.71 15.89
N GLY A 316 16.65 -4.83 16.70
CA GLY A 316 15.33 -4.35 16.37
C GLY A 316 14.22 -5.34 16.63
N VAL A 317 13.02 -4.92 16.26
CA VAL A 317 11.83 -5.76 16.18
C VAL A 317 11.72 -6.30 14.76
N PHE A 318 11.66 -7.63 14.66
CA PHE A 318 11.47 -8.36 13.42
C PHE A 318 10.07 -8.95 13.42
N LEU A 319 9.32 -8.65 12.37
CA LEU A 319 8.10 -9.33 12.01
C LEU A 319 8.47 -10.20 10.81
N TYR A 320 8.58 -11.51 11.01
CA TYR A 320 8.82 -12.47 9.93
C TYR A 320 7.51 -12.86 9.25
N SER A 321 7.54 -12.96 7.93
CA SER A 321 6.36 -13.26 7.09
C SER A 321 5.10 -12.44 7.44
N PRO A 322 5.17 -11.10 7.65
CA PRO A 322 3.98 -10.30 7.89
C PRO A 322 3.12 -10.27 6.63
N ASN A 323 1.84 -10.60 6.79
CA ASN A 323 0.81 -10.51 5.77
C ASN A 323 -0.35 -9.68 6.31
N ILE A 324 -0.52 -8.48 5.78
CA ILE A 324 -1.50 -7.50 6.24
C ILE A 324 -2.47 -7.21 5.10
N ASN A 325 -3.73 -7.57 5.27
CA ASN A 325 -4.79 -7.38 4.29
C ASN A 325 -5.88 -6.51 4.94
N LEU A 326 -5.98 -5.26 4.49
CA LEU A 326 -6.84 -4.24 5.06
C LEU A 326 -8.00 -3.97 4.11
N VAL A 327 -9.22 -4.19 4.59
CA VAL A 327 -10.44 -3.78 3.87
C VAL A 327 -10.92 -2.47 4.46
N LEU A 328 -10.79 -1.39 3.68
CA LEU A 328 -11.30 -0.06 3.99
C LEU A 328 -12.62 0.14 3.25
N GLY A 329 -13.69 -0.37 3.88
CA GLY A 329 -15.03 -0.24 3.38
C GLY A 329 -15.33 -1.07 2.13
N SER A 330 -16.49 -0.79 1.55
CA SER A 330 -16.96 -1.39 0.31
C SER A 330 -17.90 -0.40 -0.40
N VAL A 331 -18.47 -0.79 -1.54
CA VAL A 331 -19.53 0.02 -2.18
C VAL A 331 -20.78 0.18 -1.29
N TYR A 332 -20.98 -0.74 -0.34
CA TYR A 332 -22.08 -0.74 0.62
C TYR A 332 -21.75 0.02 1.91
N GLN A 333 -20.48 0.32 2.12
CA GLN A 333 -19.95 1.03 3.28
C GLN A 333 -18.76 1.89 2.83
N PRO A 334 -19.00 2.95 2.03
CA PRO A 334 -17.94 3.80 1.51
C PRO A 334 -17.25 4.60 2.61
N LEU A 335 -15.96 4.87 2.42
CA LEU A 335 -15.24 5.97 3.04
C LEU A 335 -15.62 7.25 2.31
N ILE A 336 -16.15 8.24 3.02
CA ILE A 336 -16.59 9.51 2.46
C ILE A 336 -15.79 10.66 3.05
N VAL A 337 -15.72 11.75 2.30
CA VAL A 337 -15.31 13.05 2.81
C VAL A 337 -16.55 13.94 2.88
N ASP A 338 -16.79 14.50 4.07
CA ASP A 338 -17.94 15.37 4.33
C ASP A 338 -17.49 16.63 5.07
N THR A 339 -18.37 17.61 5.19
CA THR A 339 -18.15 18.78 6.05
C THR A 339 -18.63 18.46 7.46
N ALA A 340 -17.87 18.86 8.47
CA ALA A 340 -18.28 18.71 9.86
C ALA A 340 -19.52 19.58 10.14
N ALA A 341 -20.22 19.26 11.23
CA ALA A 341 -21.43 19.99 11.62
C ALA A 341 -21.18 21.49 11.91
N ASP A 342 -19.93 21.87 12.14
CA ASP A 342 -19.50 23.26 12.35
C ASP A 342 -19.29 24.06 11.05
N GLY A 343 -19.39 23.42 9.87
CA GLY A 343 -19.22 24.05 8.57
C GLY A 343 -17.79 24.49 8.23
N GLN A 344 -16.81 24.21 9.09
CA GLN A 344 -15.43 24.69 8.96
C GLN A 344 -14.44 23.54 8.82
N ASN A 345 -14.68 22.44 9.54
CA ASN A 345 -13.83 21.26 9.50
C ASN A 345 -14.32 20.27 8.44
N PHE A 346 -13.44 19.40 7.96
CA PHE A 346 -13.85 18.25 7.16
C PHE A 346 -13.85 16.98 8.01
N VAL A 347 -14.63 16.02 7.55
CA VAL A 347 -14.81 14.71 8.16
C VAL A 347 -14.37 13.67 7.16
N ILE A 348 -13.50 12.76 7.59
CA ILE A 348 -13.25 11.50 6.90
C ILE A 348 -14.04 10.44 7.65
N GLU A 349 -15.03 9.83 7.00
CA GLU A 349 -15.94 8.90 7.65
C GLU A 349 -16.12 7.63 6.83
N LEU A 350 -15.76 6.49 7.40
CA LEU A 350 -16.25 5.21 6.91
C LEU A 350 -17.71 5.12 7.35
N THR A 351 -18.63 5.22 6.39
CA THR A 351 -20.07 5.29 6.67
C THR A 351 -20.55 4.14 7.56
N ARG A 352 -21.60 4.42 8.33
CA ARG A 352 -22.31 3.36 9.06
C ARG A 352 -23.00 2.43 8.06
N ILE A 353 -22.97 1.13 8.33
CA ILE A 353 -23.68 0.16 7.52
C ILE A 353 -25.20 0.36 7.66
N PRO A 354 -25.94 0.52 6.55
CA PRO A 354 -27.41 0.56 6.56
C PRO A 354 -28.05 -0.60 7.30
N ASN A 355 -29.09 -0.30 8.07
CA ASN A 355 -29.94 -1.32 8.67
C ASN A 355 -30.92 -1.89 7.63
N LYS A 356 -30.37 -2.61 6.64
CA LYS A 356 -31.10 -3.25 5.55
C LYS A 356 -30.56 -4.64 5.33
N ALA A 357 -31.46 -5.63 5.31
CA ALA A 357 -31.09 -7.05 5.28
C ALA A 357 -30.23 -7.41 4.05
N ASN A 358 -30.60 -6.89 2.88
CA ASN A 358 -29.85 -7.11 1.65
C ASN A 358 -28.46 -6.46 1.66
N VAL A 359 -28.28 -5.34 2.35
CA VAL A 359 -26.95 -4.73 2.54
C VAL A 359 -26.10 -5.56 3.51
N TYR A 360 -26.66 -5.98 4.64
CA TYR A 360 -25.98 -6.86 5.60
C TYR A 360 -25.56 -8.20 4.98
N GLN A 361 -26.38 -8.77 4.11
CA GLN A 361 -26.06 -9.98 3.37
C GLN A 361 -24.85 -9.82 2.46
N GLN A 362 -24.52 -8.61 2.00
CA GLN A 362 -23.31 -8.39 1.20
C GLN A 362 -22.05 -8.25 2.06
N ILE A 363 -22.17 -7.75 3.29
CA ILE A 363 -21.02 -7.43 4.13
C ILE A 363 -20.63 -8.58 5.05
N TYR A 364 -21.60 -9.17 5.77
CA TYR A 364 -21.30 -10.16 6.81
C TYR A 364 -21.10 -11.56 6.24
N THR A 365 -20.37 -12.38 7.01
CA THR A 365 -20.12 -13.80 6.73
C THR A 365 -20.88 -14.67 7.72
N ASP A 366 -21.58 -15.68 7.21
CA ASP A 366 -22.09 -16.78 8.04
C ASP A 366 -21.00 -17.85 8.16
N TYR A 367 -20.23 -17.78 9.25
CA TYR A 367 -19.14 -18.71 9.50
C TYR A 367 -19.60 -20.14 9.77
N THR A 368 -20.85 -20.35 10.18
CA THR A 368 -21.40 -21.70 10.40
C THR A 368 -21.66 -22.36 9.06
N ALA A 369 -22.32 -21.64 8.14
CA ALA A 369 -22.55 -22.14 6.79
C ALA A 369 -21.24 -22.33 6.02
N LEU A 370 -20.27 -21.40 6.18
CA LEU A 370 -18.95 -21.51 5.56
C LEU A 370 -18.22 -22.78 6.05
N ALA A 371 -18.16 -22.99 7.37
CA ALA A 371 -17.54 -24.17 7.98
C ALA A 371 -18.13 -25.49 7.49
N ALA A 372 -19.45 -25.51 7.26
CA ALA A 372 -20.19 -26.68 6.78
C ALA A 372 -20.15 -26.84 5.25
N GLY A 373 -19.59 -25.88 4.50
CA GLY A 373 -19.61 -25.89 3.03
C GLY A 373 -21.02 -25.74 2.45
N THR A 374 -21.96 -25.13 3.19
CA THR A 374 -23.35 -24.96 2.78
C THR A 374 -23.62 -23.57 2.21
N THR A 375 -24.66 -23.43 1.40
CA THR A 375 -25.06 -22.14 0.85
C THR A 375 -25.55 -21.18 1.94
N SER A 376 -25.16 -19.91 1.83
CA SER A 376 -25.65 -18.83 2.69
C SER A 376 -26.14 -17.64 1.88
N ALA A 377 -27.11 -16.91 2.43
CA ALA A 377 -27.51 -15.60 1.93
C ALA A 377 -26.41 -14.55 2.17
N TYR A 378 -25.59 -14.75 3.19
CA TYR A 378 -24.44 -13.90 3.53
C TYR A 378 -23.26 -14.19 2.58
N LYS A 379 -22.77 -13.13 1.93
CA LYS A 379 -21.74 -13.13 0.88
C LYS A 379 -20.43 -12.49 1.32
N GLY A 380 -20.35 -12.00 2.55
CA GLY A 380 -19.12 -11.47 3.10
C GLY A 380 -18.03 -12.53 3.15
N SER A 381 -16.78 -12.10 3.08
CA SER A 381 -15.62 -12.98 3.17
C SER A 381 -14.42 -12.25 3.77
N THR A 382 -13.47 -13.03 4.33
CA THR A 382 -12.20 -12.51 4.84
C THR A 382 -11.14 -12.55 3.75
N CYS A 383 -10.40 -11.46 3.59
CA CYS A 383 -9.18 -11.41 2.79
C CYS A 383 -7.98 -11.78 3.64
N ASN A 384 -7.30 -12.85 3.26
CA ASN A 384 -6.00 -13.24 3.77
C ASN A 384 -5.07 -13.65 2.62
N VAL A 385 -3.90 -14.16 2.98
CA VAL A 385 -2.87 -14.48 2.00
C VAL A 385 -3.24 -15.68 1.10
N GLN A 386 -4.13 -16.57 1.56
CA GLN A 386 -4.55 -17.75 0.80
C GLN A 386 -5.90 -17.57 0.09
N TYR A 387 -6.73 -16.63 0.54
CA TYR A 387 -8.09 -16.46 0.06
C TYR A 387 -8.56 -15.02 0.21
N CYS A 388 -9.25 -14.46 -0.79
CA CYS A 388 -9.71 -13.06 -0.74
C CYS A 388 -11.04 -12.82 -1.49
N GLY A 389 -12.06 -13.60 -1.13
CA GLY A 389 -13.37 -13.54 -1.79
C GLY A 389 -13.43 -14.46 -3.01
N ASP A 390 -14.36 -14.17 -3.92
CA ASP A 390 -14.69 -15.07 -5.03
C ASP A 390 -13.55 -15.15 -6.07
N PRO A 391 -13.07 -16.35 -6.45
CA PRO A 391 -12.00 -16.51 -7.42
C PRO A 391 -12.32 -15.90 -8.79
N ILE A 392 -11.29 -15.44 -9.48
CA ILE A 392 -11.38 -14.83 -10.82
C ILE A 392 -10.60 -15.70 -11.80
N THR A 393 -11.19 -16.01 -12.96
CA THR A 393 -10.55 -16.84 -13.99
C THR A 393 -10.20 -16.01 -15.22
N MET A 394 -8.90 -15.89 -15.50
CA MET A 394 -8.34 -15.19 -16.68
C MET A 394 -7.19 -16.02 -17.27
N GLY A 395 -7.53 -17.16 -17.87
CA GLY A 395 -6.55 -18.18 -18.32
C GLY A 395 -5.96 -19.00 -17.17
N GLN A 396 -5.76 -18.39 -16.00
CA GLN A 396 -5.44 -19.00 -14.71
C GLN A 396 -6.52 -18.64 -13.68
N THR A 397 -6.56 -19.37 -12.57
CA THR A 397 -7.42 -19.01 -11.42
C THR A 397 -6.64 -18.13 -10.45
N TYR A 398 -7.21 -16.98 -10.13
CA TYR A 398 -6.69 -16.00 -9.20
C TYR A 398 -7.60 -15.88 -7.99
N GLN A 399 -7.03 -15.45 -6.86
CA GLN A 399 -7.80 -15.01 -5.72
C GLN A 399 -8.70 -13.83 -6.10
N GLY A 400 -9.87 -13.76 -5.46
CA GLY A 400 -10.76 -12.61 -5.58
C GLY A 400 -10.16 -11.32 -5.01
N ASN A 401 -10.94 -10.25 -5.12
CA ASN A 401 -10.64 -8.95 -4.52
C ASN A 401 -11.89 -8.27 -3.93
N THR A 402 -12.91 -9.08 -3.62
CA THR A 402 -14.26 -8.65 -3.19
C THR A 402 -14.53 -8.88 -1.71
N ALA A 403 -13.53 -9.31 -0.95
CA ALA A 403 -13.63 -9.53 0.47
C ALA A 403 -14.04 -8.26 1.24
N THR A 404 -14.78 -8.47 2.32
CA THR A 404 -15.38 -7.42 3.16
C THR A 404 -14.71 -7.29 4.52
N HIS A 405 -13.91 -8.28 4.90
CA HIS A 405 -13.14 -8.29 6.14
C HIS A 405 -11.65 -8.45 5.83
N GLY A 406 -10.81 -7.80 6.62
CA GLY A 406 -9.35 -7.91 6.56
C GLY A 406 -8.78 -9.00 7.45
N SER A 407 -7.46 -9.18 7.34
CA SER A 407 -6.67 -10.06 8.19
C SER A 407 -5.28 -9.49 8.44
N ILE A 408 -4.66 -9.90 9.53
CA ILE A 408 -3.25 -9.66 9.84
C ILE A 408 -2.66 -10.97 10.31
N SER A 409 -1.54 -11.39 9.72
CA SER A 409 -0.79 -12.53 10.22
C SER A 409 0.70 -12.25 10.19
N ILE A 410 1.41 -12.87 11.13
CA ILE A 410 2.85 -12.71 11.30
C ILE A 410 3.40 -14.08 11.69
N GLY A 411 4.41 -14.53 10.96
CA GLY A 411 5.17 -15.73 11.29
C GLY A 411 4.61 -17.01 10.71
N THR A 412 4.81 -18.11 11.45
CA THR A 412 4.36 -19.45 11.07
C THR A 412 2.85 -19.58 11.27
N VAL A 413 2.10 -19.48 10.17
CA VAL A 413 0.65 -19.42 10.21
C VAL A 413 0.09 -20.40 9.18
N GLY A 414 -0.66 -21.39 9.66
CA GLY A 414 -1.38 -22.34 8.83
C GLY A 414 -2.71 -21.79 8.36
N PHE A 415 -3.42 -22.57 7.54
CA PHE A 415 -4.73 -22.22 7.01
C PHE A 415 -5.71 -23.39 7.12
N THR A 416 -6.96 -23.09 7.45
CA THR A 416 -8.03 -24.08 7.58
C THR A 416 -9.03 -23.90 6.45
N ASN A 417 -9.13 -24.91 5.57
CA ASN A 417 -10.03 -24.86 4.41
C ASN A 417 -11.52 -24.73 4.78
N ASN A 418 -11.95 -25.25 5.93
CA ASN A 418 -13.37 -25.24 6.33
C ASN A 418 -13.86 -23.81 6.60
N ASN A 419 -13.12 -23.01 7.36
CA ASN A 419 -13.56 -21.67 7.76
C ASN A 419 -12.82 -20.56 6.98
N LYS A 420 -11.89 -20.92 6.10
CA LYS A 420 -11.01 -20.00 5.37
C LYS A 420 -10.22 -19.04 6.27
N PHE A 421 -9.91 -19.49 7.48
CA PHE A 421 -9.13 -18.75 8.47
C PHE A 421 -7.69 -19.24 8.56
N LEU A 422 -6.83 -18.28 8.84
CA LEU A 422 -5.48 -18.42 9.31
C LEU A 422 -5.46 -18.93 10.76
N LYS A 423 -4.46 -19.75 11.06
CA LYS A 423 -4.22 -20.32 12.38
C LYS A 423 -2.75 -20.16 12.74
N ALA A 424 -2.48 -19.30 13.72
CA ALA A 424 -1.14 -19.13 14.28
C ALA A 424 -0.62 -20.47 14.84
N ASP A 425 0.62 -20.83 14.49
CA ASP A 425 1.31 -21.94 15.12
C ASP A 425 1.68 -21.56 16.57
N THR A 426 1.36 -22.47 17.49
CA THR A 426 1.60 -22.34 18.93
C THR A 426 2.71 -23.26 19.42
N SER A 427 3.35 -24.00 18.50
CA SER A 427 4.50 -24.84 18.81
C SER A 427 5.71 -24.00 19.25
N THR A 428 6.64 -24.64 19.96
CA THR A 428 7.90 -24.00 20.39
C THR A 428 8.79 -23.55 19.22
N ASN A 429 8.51 -24.05 18.01
CA ASN A 429 9.27 -23.74 16.80
C ASN A 429 8.62 -22.64 15.95
N ALA A 430 7.45 -22.12 16.37
CA ALA A 430 6.76 -21.07 15.66
C ALA A 430 7.63 -19.82 15.57
N ILE A 431 7.87 -19.33 14.36
CA ILE A 431 8.54 -18.06 14.11
C ILE A 431 7.47 -16.96 14.06
N GLY A 432 7.82 -15.73 14.42
CA GLY A 432 6.92 -14.59 14.22
C GLY A 432 7.52 -13.29 14.70
N VAL A 433 6.94 -12.68 15.75
CA VAL A 433 7.43 -11.43 16.30
C VAL A 433 8.68 -11.69 17.14
N SER A 434 9.82 -11.13 16.75
CA SER A 434 11.09 -11.34 17.45
C SER A 434 11.76 -10.03 17.81
N PHE A 435 12.19 -9.90 19.05
CA PHE A 435 13.06 -8.81 19.52
C PHE A 435 14.49 -9.31 19.51
N VAL A 436 15.38 -8.58 18.85
CA VAL A 436 16.80 -8.92 18.78
C VAL A 436 17.61 -7.74 19.31
N THR A 437 18.47 -8.02 20.27
CA THR A 437 19.38 -7.02 20.85
C THR A 437 20.54 -6.71 19.90
N PRO A 438 21.30 -5.61 20.12
CA PRO A 438 22.49 -5.31 19.33
C PRO A 438 23.56 -6.42 19.31
N THR A 439 23.60 -7.27 20.35
CA THR A 439 24.51 -8.42 20.45
C THR A 439 23.98 -9.68 19.73
N GLY A 440 22.77 -9.63 19.16
CA GLY A 440 22.13 -10.75 18.47
C GLY A 440 21.33 -11.69 19.39
N THR A 441 21.22 -11.41 20.69
CA THR A 441 20.36 -12.18 21.59
C THR A 441 18.90 -11.94 21.21
N LYS A 442 18.18 -13.02 20.91
CA LYS A 442 16.81 -13.02 20.37
C LYS A 442 15.80 -13.49 21.42
N THR A 443 14.68 -12.78 21.49
CA THR A 443 13.46 -13.21 22.17
C THR A 443 12.33 -13.31 21.14
N ASN A 444 11.86 -14.53 20.86
CA ASN A 444 10.75 -14.78 19.94
C ASN A 444 9.44 -14.86 20.74
N LEU A 445 8.46 -14.04 20.38
CA LEU A 445 7.12 -14.01 20.97
C LEU A 445 6.13 -14.93 20.26
N GLY A 446 6.56 -15.62 19.20
CA GLY A 446 5.75 -16.55 18.43
C GLY A 446 4.99 -15.90 17.28
N SER A 447 4.15 -16.70 16.64
CA SER A 447 3.32 -16.29 15.51
C SER A 447 2.00 -15.64 15.97
N ALA A 448 1.37 -14.87 15.08
CA ALA A 448 0.10 -14.21 15.34
C ALA A 448 -0.80 -14.28 14.11
N ALA A 449 -2.11 -14.42 14.31
CA ALA A 449 -3.12 -14.37 13.26
C ALA A 449 -4.40 -13.71 13.78
N ILE A 450 -4.93 -12.78 12.99
CA ILE A 450 -6.20 -12.09 13.19
C ILE A 450 -6.93 -12.17 11.86
N ASP A 451 -8.14 -12.71 11.85
CA ASP A 451 -9.04 -12.75 10.69
C ASP A 451 -10.38 -12.11 11.03
N GLY A 452 -11.15 -11.76 9.99
CA GLY A 452 -12.49 -11.21 10.17
C GLY A 452 -12.49 -9.77 10.68
N MET A 453 -11.43 -9.00 10.42
CA MET A 453 -11.37 -7.60 10.81
C MET A 453 -12.34 -6.75 9.97
N LEU A 454 -13.37 -6.19 10.61
CA LEU A 454 -14.33 -5.29 9.99
C LEU A 454 -14.45 -4.01 10.80
N ILE A 455 -14.39 -2.87 10.12
CA ILE A 455 -14.65 -1.57 10.74
C ILE A 455 -16.13 -1.26 10.54
N GLN A 456 -16.90 -1.29 11.63
CA GLN A 456 -18.36 -1.02 11.58
C GLN A 456 -18.68 0.45 11.27
N HIS A 457 -17.89 1.36 11.81
CA HIS A 457 -17.99 2.80 11.64
C HIS A 457 -16.68 3.44 12.11
N LEU A 458 -16.13 4.37 11.34
CA LEU A 458 -14.99 5.18 11.74
C LEU A 458 -15.26 6.61 11.31
N LYS A 459 -15.14 7.57 12.23
CA LYS A 459 -15.29 8.98 11.93
C LYS A 459 -14.11 9.74 12.51
N ILE A 460 -13.37 10.42 11.63
CA ILE A 460 -12.29 11.32 11.98
C ILE A 460 -12.73 12.71 11.56
N THR A 461 -12.76 13.63 12.51
CA THR A 461 -13.12 15.03 12.27
C THR A 461 -11.89 15.89 12.53
N THR A 462 -11.54 16.76 11.59
CA THR A 462 -10.49 17.74 11.85
C THR A 462 -10.93 18.72 12.92
N THR A 463 -9.99 19.21 13.71
CA THR A 463 -10.25 20.26 14.70
C THR A 463 -9.29 21.42 14.42
N GLY A 464 -9.75 22.42 13.68
CA GLY A 464 -9.04 23.70 13.54
C GLY A 464 -8.44 23.97 12.16
N LEU A 465 -9.25 23.86 11.11
CA LEU A 465 -9.05 24.70 9.93
C LEU A 465 -9.49 26.14 10.20
#